data_AF-A0A7V5WJ89-F1
#
_entry.id   AF-A0A7V5WJ89-F1
#
_cell.length_a   1.000
_cell.length_b   1.000
_cell.length_c   1.000
_cell.angle_alpha   90.00
_cell.angle_beta   90.00
_cell.angle_gamma   90.00
#
_symmetry.space_group_name_H-M   'P 1'
#
loop_
_entity.id
_entity.type
_entity.pdbx_description
1 polymer ?
#
loop_
_entity_poly.entity_id
_entity_poly.type
_entity_poly.pdbx_seq_one_letter_code
_entity_poly.pdbx_strand_id
1 'polypeptide(L)' 'MAKKVNFLFVCPDVGKVFESSAFSILENRGVVIDEGGNKTLDAKVTLDESCPFCGRKHVYRASELLCPYTGSMTGK' A
#
# COMPACT_ATOMS: atom_id res chain seq x y z
N MET A 1 20.46 -11.58 -1.11
CA MET A 1 19.34 -11.80 -0.16
C MET A 1 18.30 -10.71 -0.42
N ALA A 2 17.15 -11.05 -1.01
CA ALA A 2 16.11 -10.04 -1.27
C ALA A 2 15.43 -9.68 0.06
N LYS A 3 15.57 -8.42 0.48
CA LYS A 3 14.96 -7.90 1.70
C LYS A 3 13.44 -7.97 1.52
N LYS A 4 12.76 -8.84 2.27
CA LYS A 4 11.30 -8.95 2.22
C LYS A 4 10.71 -7.67 2.82
N VAL A 5 10.11 -6.84 1.98
CA VAL A 5 9.44 -5.61 2.42
C VAL A 5 8.02 -5.96 2.83
N ASN A 6 7.73 -5.88 4.13
CA ASN A 6 6.38 -6.03 4.65
C ASN A 6 5.71 -4.65 4.59
N PHE A 7 4.62 -4.54 3.85
CA PHE A 7 3.76 -3.35 3.87
C PHE A 7 2.58 -3.58 4.81
N LEU A 8 2.08 -2.49 5.39
CA LEU A 8 0.90 -2.50 6.23
C LEU A 8 -0.33 -2.29 5.35
N PHE A 9 -1.22 -3.27 5.37
CA PHE A 9 -2.49 -3.28 4.67
C PHE A 9 -3.64 -3.15 5.68
N VAL A 10 -4.72 -2.48 5.29
CA VAL A 10 -5.90 -2.31 6.13
C VAL A 10 -7.07 -2.99 5.47
N CYS A 11 -7.66 -4.01 6.10
CA CYS A 11 -8.83 -4.68 5.55
C CYS A 11 -10.01 -3.70 5.52
N PRO A 12 -10.61 -3.37 4.35
CA PRO A 12 -11.74 -2.43 4.27
C PRO A 12 -13.03 -2.98 4.88
N ASP A 13 -13.22 -4.30 4.92
CA ASP A 13 -14.40 -4.93 5.54
C ASP A 13 -14.34 -4.91 7.08
N VAL A 14 -13.16 -5.17 7.65
CA VAL A 14 -13.00 -5.36 9.11
C VAL A 14 -12.35 -4.15 9.79
N GLY A 15 -11.69 -3.27 9.02
CA GLY A 15 -10.92 -2.13 9.52
C GLY A 15 -9.62 -2.51 10.24
N LYS A 16 -9.19 -3.78 10.18
CA LYS A 16 -7.98 -4.27 10.85
C LYS A 16 -6.75 -4.14 9.97
N VAL A 17 -5.66 -3.69 10.58
CA VAL A 17 -4.34 -3.59 9.95
C VAL A 17 -3.60 -4.92 10.06
N PHE A 18 -2.91 -5.32 9.00
CA PHE A 18 -2.01 -6.47 8.96
C PHE A 18 -0.80 -6.18 8.09
N GLU A 19 0.30 -6.87 8.37
CA GLU A 19 1.47 -6.84 7.52
C GLU A 19 1.43 -7.96 6.48
N SER A 20 1.77 -7.66 5.23
CA SER A 20 2.02 -8.68 4.22
C SER A 20 3.15 -8.24 3.30
N SER A 21 3.89 -9.23 2.80
CA SER A 21 4.90 -9.07 1.75
C SER A 21 4.51 -9.77 0.44
N ALA A 22 3.41 -10.53 0.44
CA ALA A 22 2.92 -11.21 -0.75
C ALA A 22 1.91 -10.32 -1.46
N PHE A 23 2.42 -9.35 -2.20
CA PHE A 23 1.62 -8.46 -3.03
C PHE A 23 2.21 -8.34 -4.43
N SER A 24 1.32 -8.09 -5.39
CA SER A 24 1.64 -7.91 -6.80
C SER A 24 1.13 -6.54 -7.24
N ILE A 25 1.95 -5.81 -7.99
CA ILE A 25 1.56 -4.53 -8.57
C ILE A 25 0.68 -4.81 -9.79
N LEU A 26 -0.59 -4.41 -9.73
CA LEU A 26 -1.54 -4.54 -10.83
C LEU A 26 -1.36 -3.43 -11.86
N GLU A 27 -1.15 -2.20 -11.39
CA GLU A 27 -1.03 -1.02 -12.25
C GLU A 27 -0.06 -0.04 -11.58
N ASN A 28 0.82 0.59 -12.36
CA ASN A 28 1.71 1.64 -11.87
C ASN A 28 1.73 2.78 -12.88
N ARG A 29 1.04 3.87 -12.56
CA ARG A 29 1.00 5.09 -13.36
C ARG A 29 2.05 6.13 -12.93
N GLY A 30 2.92 5.76 -11.98
CA GLY A 30 3.94 6.64 -11.44
C GLY A 30 3.38 7.66 -10.45
N VAL A 31 4.12 8.74 -10.25
CA VAL A 31 3.74 9.81 -9.32
C VAL A 31 2.79 10.77 -10.02
N VAL A 32 1.56 10.86 -9.51
CA VAL A 32 0.58 11.87 -9.92
C VAL A 32 0.59 13.02 -8.92
N ILE A 33 0.31 14.21 -9.41
CA ILE A 33 0.12 15.40 -8.59
C ILE A 33 -1.39 15.56 -8.40
N ASP A 34 -1.84 15.49 -7.16
CA ASP A 34 -3.22 15.75 -6.79
C ASP A 34 -3.56 17.25 -6.92
N GLU A 35 -4.83 17.61 -6.95
CA GLU A 35 -5.32 19.00 -7.07
C GLU A 35 -4.74 19.92 -5.98
N GLY A 36 -4.36 19.37 -4.81
CA GLY A 36 -3.66 20.10 -3.74
C GLY A 36 -2.16 20.32 -3.97
N GLY A 37 -1.58 19.89 -5.10
CA GLY A 37 -0.14 19.94 -5.37
C GLY A 37 0.66 18.81 -4.70
N ASN A 38 -0.02 17.86 -4.05
CA ASN A 38 0.62 16.74 -3.36
C ASN A 38 1.04 15.67 -4.36
N LYS A 39 2.28 15.17 -4.21
CA LYS A 39 2.81 14.08 -5.02
C LYS A 39 2.43 12.74 -4.40
N THR A 40 1.59 11.98 -5.09
CA THR A 40 1.12 10.65 -4.66
C THR A 40 1.47 9.61 -5.71
N LEU A 41 1.84 8.40 -5.27
CA LEU A 41 2.15 7.30 -6.18
C LEU A 41 0.85 6.62 -6.62
N ASP A 42 0.41 6.87 -7.85
CA ASP A 42 -0.75 6.20 -8.45
C ASP A 42 -0.35 4.80 -8.93
N ALA A 43 -0.18 3.91 -7.98
CA ALA A 43 -0.01 2.48 -8.23
C ALA A 43 -1.10 1.71 -7.49
N LYS A 44 -1.57 0.62 -8.10
CA LYS A 44 -2.49 -0.34 -7.50
C LYS A 44 -1.74 -1.63 -7.26
N VAL A 45 -1.88 -2.15 -6.05
CA VAL A 45 -1.34 -3.45 -5.67
C VAL A 45 -2.47 -4.34 -5.19
N THR A 46 -2.36 -5.63 -5.45
CA THR A 46 -3.24 -6.65 -4.88
C THR A 46 -2.42 -7.54 -3.97
N LEU A 47 -3.05 -8.04 -2.92
CA LEU A 47 -2.49 -9.18 -2.19
C LEU A 47 -2.56 -10.43 -3.07
N ASP A 48 -1.47 -11.18 -3.07
CA ASP A 48 -1.43 -12.51 -3.70
C ASP A 48 -2.24 -13.51 -2.87
N GLU A 49 -2.19 -13.35 -1.55
CA GLU A 49 -2.95 -14.09 -0.56
C GLU A 49 -4.30 -13.45 -0.22
N SER A 50 -5.23 -14.27 0.28
CA SER A 50 -6.51 -13.79 0.82
C SER A 50 -6.29 -13.10 2.16
N CYS A 51 -7.01 -12.00 2.41
CA CYS A 51 -6.92 -11.30 3.69
C CYS A 51 -7.26 -12.25 4.85
N PRO A 52 -6.42 -12.32 5.91
CA PRO A 52 -6.64 -13.25 7.03
C PRO A 52 -7.86 -12.90 7.88
N PHE A 53 -8.43 -11.69 7.72
CA PHE A 53 -9.58 -11.24 8.51
C PHE A 53 -10.92 -11.50 7.82
N CYS A 54 -11.03 -11.22 6.51
CA CYS A 54 -12.28 -11.35 5.76
C CYS A 54 -12.26 -12.46 4.71
N GLY A 55 -11.09 -13.04 4.42
CA GLY A 55 -10.92 -14.09 3.41
C GLY A 55 -10.95 -13.63 1.95
N ARG A 56 -11.05 -12.31 1.68
CA ARG A 56 -11.12 -11.75 0.32
C ARG A 56 -9.76 -11.19 -0.13
N LYS A 57 -9.53 -11.16 -1.44
CA LYS A 57 -8.39 -10.45 -2.03
C LYS A 57 -8.77 -8.99 -2.24
N HIS A 58 -7.95 -8.09 -1.69
CA HIS A 58 -8.17 -6.66 -1.78
C HIS A 58 -7.13 -6.02 -2.70
N VAL A 59 -7.59 -5.03 -3.45
CA VAL A 59 -6.75 -4.14 -4.24
C VAL A 59 -6.61 -2.83 -3.48
N TYR A 60 -5.37 -2.40 -3.27
CA TYR A 60 -5.00 -1.21 -2.53
C TYR A 60 -4.29 -0.24 -3.45
N ARG A 61 -4.52 1.07 -3.27
CA ARG A 61 -3.65 2.08 -3.87
C ARG A 61 -2.39 2.22 -3.03
N ALA A 62 -1.24 2.32 -3.67
CA ALA A 62 0.04 2.54 -2.99
C ALA A 62 0.03 3.84 -2.17
N SER A 63 -0.73 4.85 -2.58
CA SER A 63 -0.99 6.07 -1.79
C SER A 63 -1.72 5.84 -0.47
N GLU A 64 -2.52 4.77 -0.37
CA GLU A 64 -3.26 4.41 0.85
C GLU A 64 -2.46 3.44 1.75
N LEU A 65 -1.37 2.87 1.22
CA LEU A 65 -0.50 2.01 2.01
C LEU A 65 0.34 2.86 2.94
N LEU A 66 0.33 2.46 4.21
CA LEU A 66 1.18 3.05 5.22
C LEU A 66 2.61 2.54 4.98
N CYS A 67 3.46 3.41 4.44
CA CYS A 67 4.88 3.14 4.34
C CYS A 67 5.50 3.07 5.76
N PRO A 68 6.06 1.94 6.20
CA PRO A 68 6.68 1.82 7.52
C PRO A 68 7.95 2.68 7.70
N TYR A 69 8.36 3.40 6.64
CA TYR A 69 9.54 4.26 6.59
C TYR A 69 9.21 5.76 6.58
N THR A 70 7.96 6.17 6.82
CA THR A 70 7.60 7.60 6.95
C THR A 70 8.09 8.15 8.31
N GLY A 71 9.41 8.19 8.48
CA GLY A 71 10.13 8.78 9.61
C GLY A 71 11.10 9.86 9.19
N SER A 72 10.91 10.49 8.03
CA SER A 72 11.74 11.63 7.58
C SER A 72 11.09 12.44 6.44
N MET A 73 9.87 12.95 6.66
CA MET A 73 9.48 14.21 6.05
C MET A 73 10.16 15.36 6.81
N THR A 74 11.42 15.65 6.47
CA THR A 74 11.95 17.00 6.69
C THR A 74 11.63 17.80 5.44
N GLY A 75 10.44 18.41 5.45
CA GLY A 75 10.15 19.49 4.54
C GLY A 75 10.98 20.69 4.96
N LYS A 76 11.84 21.18 4.07
CA LYS A 76 12.37 22.53 4.10
C LYS A 76 12.31 23.13 2.71
#